data_AF-X1KH25-F1
#
_entry.id   AF-X1KH25-F1
#
_cell.length_a   1.000
_cell.length_b   1.000
_cell.length_c   1.000
_cell.angle_alpha   90.00
_cell.angle_beta   90.00
_cell.angle_gamma   90.00
#
_symmetry.space_group_name_H-M   'P 1'
#
loop_
_entity.id
_entity.type
_entity.pdbx_description
1 polymer ?
#
loop_
_entity_poly.entity_id
_entity_poly.type
_entity_poly.pdbx_seq_one_letter_code
_entity_poly.pdbx_strand_id
1 'polypeptide(L)'
;SSEHFFLRLSSFQDKLAAWIKEQTHWRRNVLGSTWKFLNEGLRDRVITRDLDWGITVPQSGFECKRIYVWFEAVIGYLSASKEWAKLHGDDTAWQAFWRDGAKSFYFIGKDNIFFHTLIWPAMLMGYGSLNLPYDVPANEFLTIEGRKLSTSRGWAIWLHDYLERYAPDALRYTLAVNMPEAGDSNFSWREFLRRNNNELVATYGNLAHRVLTFAYRNFDGGVPAPGELDERSQGLLHEAEVTLDGVGKLL
;
A
#
# COMPACT_ATOMS: atom_id res chain seq x y z
N SER A 1 25.31 -1.18 -31.97
CA SER A 1 24.07 -0.47 -31.57
C SER A 1 22.91 -1.40 -31.87
N SER A 2 21.98 -1.58 -30.94
CA SER A 2 20.83 -2.49 -31.08
C SER A 2 19.54 -1.66 -31.05
N GLU A 3 18.52 -2.04 -31.82
CA GLU A 3 17.27 -1.27 -31.92
C GLU A 3 16.37 -1.48 -30.68
N HIS A 4 15.69 -0.42 -30.24
CA HIS A 4 14.79 -0.48 -29.09
C HIS A 4 13.53 0.36 -29.29
N PHE A 5 12.41 -0.10 -28.74
CA PHE A 5 11.19 0.70 -28.65
C PHE A 5 11.23 1.62 -27.44
N PHE A 6 10.56 2.75 -27.59
CA PHE A 6 10.41 3.76 -26.55
C PHE A 6 8.93 4.08 -26.34
N LEU A 7 8.50 4.15 -25.08
CA LEU A 7 7.29 4.84 -24.68
C LEU A 7 7.52 6.33 -24.88
N ARG A 8 6.71 6.95 -25.74
CA ARG A 8 6.73 8.39 -26.02
C ARG A 8 6.13 9.21 -24.87
N LEU A 9 6.68 9.02 -23.66
CA LEU A 9 6.21 9.60 -22.41
C LEU A 9 6.18 11.13 -22.47
N SER A 10 7.12 11.74 -23.20
CA SER A 10 7.18 13.18 -23.42
C SER A 10 5.86 13.75 -23.96
N SER A 11 5.14 13.00 -24.79
CA SER A 11 3.87 13.44 -25.38
C SER A 11 2.69 13.45 -24.41
N PHE A 12 2.86 12.91 -23.20
CA PHE A 12 1.85 12.91 -22.14
C PHE A 12 2.09 14.00 -21.09
N GLN A 13 3.15 14.81 -21.22
CA GLN A 13 3.52 15.86 -20.27
C GLN A 13 2.33 16.71 -19.81
N ASP A 14 1.61 17.33 -20.75
CA ASP A 14 0.53 18.26 -20.42
C ASP A 14 -0.71 17.55 -19.86
N LYS A 15 -1.02 16.37 -20.40
CA LYS A 15 -2.16 15.54 -19.94
C LYS A 15 -1.96 15.06 -18.51
N LEU A 16 -0.74 14.57 -18.20
CA LEU A 16 -0.38 14.16 -16.85
C LEU A 16 -0.37 15.36 -15.90
N ALA A 17 0.20 16.49 -16.30
CA ALA A 17 0.20 17.70 -15.47
C ALA A 17 -1.22 18.19 -15.17
N ALA A 18 -2.13 18.14 -16.16
CA ALA A 18 -3.54 18.48 -15.94
C ALA A 18 -4.21 17.51 -14.96
N TRP A 19 -4.07 16.20 -15.18
CA TRP A 19 -4.65 15.18 -14.31
C TRP A 19 -4.11 15.22 -12.87
N ILE A 20 -2.80 15.45 -12.69
CA ILE A 20 -2.16 15.53 -11.37
C ILE A 20 -2.65 16.75 -10.57
N LYS A 21 -3.02 17.87 -11.23
CA LYS A 21 -3.60 19.04 -10.52
C LYS A 21 -4.90 18.71 -9.81
N GLU A 22 -5.65 17.73 -10.30
CA GLU A 22 -6.93 17.32 -9.73
C GLU A 22 -6.76 16.40 -8.52
N GLN A 23 -5.57 15.84 -8.30
CA GLN A 23 -5.30 14.86 -7.24
C GLN A 23 -5.00 15.52 -5.88
N THR A 24 -5.90 16.39 -5.42
CA THR A 24 -5.70 17.21 -4.20
C THR A 24 -5.68 16.39 -2.91
N HIS A 25 -6.23 15.17 -2.94
CA HIS A 25 -6.25 14.24 -1.80
C HIS A 25 -4.96 13.42 -1.66
N TRP A 26 -4.07 13.41 -2.66
CA TRP A 26 -2.83 12.65 -2.59
C TRP A 26 -1.89 13.21 -1.51
N ARG A 27 -1.10 12.31 -0.92
CA ARG A 27 -0.09 12.67 0.08
C ARG A 27 0.92 13.68 -0.49
N ARG A 28 1.37 14.60 0.37
CA ARG A 28 2.29 15.69 -0.01
C ARG A 28 3.60 15.19 -0.62
N ASN A 29 4.16 14.09 -0.12
CA ASN A 29 5.40 13.51 -0.67
C ASN A 29 5.21 12.98 -2.10
N VAL A 30 4.07 12.36 -2.39
CA VAL A 30 3.69 11.86 -3.72
C VAL A 30 3.52 13.01 -4.71
N LEU A 31 2.73 14.03 -4.35
CA LEU A 31 2.53 15.22 -5.19
C LEU A 31 3.84 15.97 -5.41
N GLY A 32 4.61 16.22 -4.36
CA GLY A 32 5.88 16.93 -4.44
C GLY A 32 6.89 16.24 -5.36
N SER A 33 7.02 14.92 -5.24
CA SER A 33 7.89 14.12 -6.11
C SER A 33 7.40 14.09 -7.56
N THR A 34 6.10 13.92 -7.77
CA THR A 34 5.50 13.89 -9.11
C THR A 34 5.67 15.22 -9.84
N TRP A 35 5.42 16.34 -9.16
CA TRP A 35 5.63 17.67 -9.73
C TRP A 35 7.10 17.96 -10.03
N LYS A 36 8.02 17.50 -9.17
CA LYS A 36 9.45 17.61 -9.45
C LYS A 36 9.81 16.94 -10.79
N PHE A 37 9.35 15.71 -11.02
CA PHE A 37 9.59 15.01 -12.29
C PHE A 37 8.95 15.71 -13.49
N LEU A 38 7.74 16.24 -13.34
CA LEU A 38 7.06 16.98 -14.40
C LEU A 38 7.79 18.27 -14.75
N ASN A 39 8.29 19.00 -13.76
CA ASN A 39 9.03 20.26 -13.95
C ASN A 39 10.41 20.04 -14.60
N GLU A 40 11.03 18.88 -14.39
CA GLU A 40 12.27 18.49 -15.08
C GLU A 40 12.06 18.16 -16.58
N GLY A 41 10.82 17.92 -16.99
CA GLY A 41 10.46 17.53 -18.35
C GLY A 41 10.55 16.02 -18.60
N LEU A 42 9.43 15.42 -19.00
CA LEU A 42 9.35 14.00 -19.29
C LEU A 42 10.10 13.67 -20.59
N ARG A 43 10.97 12.67 -20.52
CA ARG A 43 11.68 12.11 -21.69
C ARG A 43 11.15 10.73 -22.00
N ASP A 44 11.22 10.37 -23.27
CA ASP A 44 10.83 9.05 -23.73
C ASP A 44 11.64 7.96 -23.01
N ARG A 45 10.97 6.85 -22.72
CA ARG A 45 11.53 5.77 -21.91
C ARG A 45 11.62 4.51 -22.76
N VAL A 46 12.80 3.92 -22.81
CA VAL A 46 13.00 2.64 -23.48
C VAL A 46 12.15 1.54 -22.82
N ILE A 47 11.45 0.74 -23.63
CA ILE A 47 10.53 -0.32 -23.17
C ILE A 47 10.93 -1.71 -23.62
N THR A 48 12.07 -1.88 -24.30
CA THR A 48 12.62 -3.20 -24.63
C THR A 48 14.05 -3.36 -24.13
N ARG A 49 14.46 -4.60 -23.93
CA ARG A 49 15.82 -4.98 -23.51
C ARG A 49 16.32 -6.19 -24.28
N ASP A 50 17.64 -6.25 -24.44
CA ASP A 50 18.37 -7.44 -24.87
C ASP A 50 18.50 -8.39 -23.67
N LEU A 51 17.50 -9.25 -23.49
CA LEU A 51 17.41 -10.24 -22.41
C LEU A 51 16.80 -11.51 -22.97
N ASP A 52 17.19 -12.66 -22.41
CA ASP A 52 16.60 -13.94 -22.80
C ASP A 52 15.31 -14.23 -22.02
N TRP A 53 15.22 -13.74 -20.77
CA TRP A 53 14.09 -13.95 -19.87
C TRP A 53 13.16 -12.72 -19.79
N GLY A 54 11.86 -12.94 -20.03
CA GLY A 54 10.82 -11.90 -19.94
C GLY A 54 9.67 -12.14 -20.93
N ILE A 55 8.83 -11.12 -21.13
CA ILE A 55 7.74 -11.15 -22.11
C ILE A 55 8.29 -10.84 -23.50
N THR A 56 7.97 -11.68 -24.49
CA THR A 56 8.37 -11.47 -25.90
C THR A 56 7.77 -10.20 -26.46
N VAL A 57 8.54 -9.45 -27.24
CA VAL A 57 8.02 -8.28 -27.96
C VAL A 57 7.21 -8.78 -29.17
N PRO A 58 5.91 -8.42 -29.30
CA PRO A 58 5.07 -8.91 -30.39
C PRO A 58 5.31 -8.12 -31.69
N GLN A 59 6.58 -8.02 -32.12
CA GLN A 59 7.00 -7.28 -33.29
C GLN A 59 8.09 -8.06 -34.03
N SER A 60 7.91 -8.20 -35.35
CA SER A 60 8.90 -8.85 -36.23
C SER A 60 10.28 -8.16 -36.12
N GLY A 61 11.34 -8.96 -35.97
CA GLY A 61 12.72 -8.49 -35.78
C GLY A 61 13.13 -8.24 -34.33
N PHE A 62 12.23 -8.47 -33.36
CA PHE A 62 12.48 -8.31 -31.92
C PHE A 62 12.36 -9.63 -31.13
N GLU A 63 12.47 -10.77 -31.79
CA GLU A 63 12.28 -12.11 -31.22
C GLU A 63 13.28 -12.42 -30.08
N CYS A 64 14.50 -11.89 -30.19
CA CYS A 64 15.55 -12.02 -29.17
C CYS A 64 15.51 -10.90 -28.11
N LYS A 65 14.46 -10.08 -28.08
CA LYS A 65 14.29 -9.00 -27.11
C LYS A 65 13.08 -9.26 -26.22
N ARG A 66 13.07 -8.61 -25.06
CA ARG A 66 11.97 -8.68 -24.10
C ARG A 66 11.44 -7.30 -23.79
N ILE A 67 10.16 -7.25 -23.44
CA ILE A 67 9.55 -6.06 -22.85
C ILE A 67 10.26 -5.80 -21.51
N TYR A 68 10.67 -4.56 -21.31
CA TYR A 68 11.40 -4.17 -20.12
C TYR A 68 10.49 -4.19 -18.91
N VAL A 69 10.95 -4.78 -17.80
CA VAL A 69 10.17 -4.95 -16.56
C VAL A 69 9.57 -3.64 -16.04
N TRP A 70 10.27 -2.52 -16.18
CA TRP A 70 9.77 -1.21 -15.74
C TRP A 70 8.60 -0.67 -16.58
N PHE A 71 8.33 -1.27 -17.73
CA PHE A 71 7.15 -1.00 -18.55
C PHE A 71 6.04 -2.01 -18.25
N GLU A 72 6.35 -3.31 -18.17
CA GLU A 72 5.30 -4.34 -18.04
C GLU A 72 4.85 -4.62 -16.59
N ALA A 73 5.69 -4.40 -15.58
CA ALA A 73 5.37 -4.77 -14.19
C ALA A 73 4.09 -4.08 -13.67
N VAL A 74 3.85 -2.82 -14.05
CA VAL A 74 2.62 -2.08 -13.69
C VAL A 74 1.37 -2.62 -14.39
N ILE A 75 1.52 -3.31 -15.53
CA ILE A 75 0.43 -4.03 -16.20
C ILE A 75 0.04 -5.28 -15.40
N GLY A 76 0.93 -5.78 -14.54
CA GLY A 76 0.71 -6.91 -13.63
C GLY A 76 -0.57 -6.80 -12.80
N TYR A 77 -0.95 -5.59 -12.39
CA TYR A 77 -2.21 -5.38 -11.67
C TYR A 77 -3.44 -5.76 -12.52
N LEU A 78 -3.43 -5.36 -13.80
CA LEU A 78 -4.53 -5.64 -14.74
C LEU A 78 -4.54 -7.10 -15.18
N SER A 79 -3.36 -7.68 -15.44
CA SER A 79 -3.27 -9.09 -15.82
C SER A 79 -3.69 -10.01 -14.66
N ALA A 80 -3.30 -9.68 -13.42
CA ALA A 80 -3.73 -10.42 -12.23
C ALA A 80 -5.25 -10.38 -12.03
N SER A 81 -5.90 -9.22 -12.21
CA SER A 81 -7.36 -9.15 -12.11
C SER A 81 -8.06 -9.94 -13.22
N LYS A 82 -7.50 -9.95 -14.44
CA LYS A 82 -8.03 -10.75 -15.54
C LYS A 82 -7.88 -12.25 -15.29
N GLU A 83 -6.76 -12.67 -14.73
CA GLU A 83 -6.54 -14.05 -14.33
C GLU A 83 -7.49 -14.48 -13.21
N TRP A 84 -7.65 -13.64 -12.18
CA TRP A 84 -8.62 -13.86 -11.12
C TRP A 84 -10.04 -14.07 -11.69
N ALA A 85 -10.46 -13.20 -12.62
CA ALA A 85 -11.78 -13.26 -13.24
C ALA A 85 -12.02 -14.61 -13.98
N LYS A 86 -11.02 -15.05 -14.75
CA LYS A 86 -11.02 -16.36 -15.43
C LYS A 86 -11.13 -17.53 -14.45
N LEU A 87 -10.32 -17.52 -13.39
CA LEU A 87 -10.31 -18.58 -12.38
C LEU A 87 -11.65 -18.67 -11.61
N HIS A 88 -12.44 -17.60 -11.60
CA HIS A 88 -13.75 -17.54 -10.94
C HIS A 88 -14.93 -17.74 -11.92
N GLY A 89 -14.66 -18.05 -13.19
CA GLY A 89 -15.68 -18.44 -14.17
C GLY A 89 -16.39 -17.28 -14.86
N ASP A 90 -15.92 -16.04 -14.68
CA ASP A 90 -16.43 -14.86 -15.39
C ASP A 90 -15.28 -14.00 -15.90
N ASP A 91 -14.89 -14.21 -17.16
CA ASP A 91 -13.83 -13.48 -17.87
C ASP A 91 -14.05 -11.97 -17.98
N THR A 92 -15.23 -11.47 -17.61
CA THR A 92 -15.58 -10.04 -17.64
C THR A 92 -15.55 -9.37 -16.27
N ALA A 93 -15.54 -10.14 -15.18
CA ALA A 93 -15.63 -9.63 -13.80
C ALA A 93 -14.48 -8.65 -13.44
N TRP A 94 -13.32 -8.75 -14.10
CA TRP A 94 -12.22 -7.81 -13.90
C TRP A 94 -12.59 -6.37 -14.27
N GLN A 95 -13.54 -6.16 -15.20
CA GLN A 95 -13.89 -4.83 -15.70
C GLN A 95 -14.41 -3.92 -14.60
N ALA A 96 -15.13 -4.47 -13.61
CA ALA A 96 -15.64 -3.71 -12.47
C ALA A 96 -14.55 -3.04 -11.62
N PHE A 97 -13.29 -3.53 -11.67
CA PHE A 97 -12.16 -2.91 -10.96
C PHE A 97 -11.43 -1.84 -11.78
N TRP A 98 -11.60 -1.86 -13.10
CA TRP A 98 -10.79 -1.07 -14.04
C TRP A 98 -11.61 -0.09 -14.88
N ARG A 99 -12.94 -0.15 -14.81
CA ARG A 99 -13.88 0.69 -15.53
C ARG A 99 -14.90 1.29 -14.56
N ASP A 100 -15.85 2.04 -15.10
CA ASP A 100 -17.06 2.46 -14.39
C ASP A 100 -16.83 3.21 -13.06
N GLY A 101 -15.75 3.98 -12.98
CA GLY A 101 -15.48 4.86 -11.83
C GLY A 101 -14.92 4.16 -10.58
N ALA A 102 -14.53 2.88 -10.68
CA ALA A 102 -13.83 2.19 -9.60
C ALA A 102 -12.58 2.97 -9.12
N LYS A 103 -12.47 3.12 -7.80
CA LYS A 103 -11.33 3.80 -7.16
C LYS A 103 -10.21 2.81 -6.88
N SER A 104 -9.12 2.93 -7.61
CA SER A 104 -7.93 2.09 -7.44
C SER A 104 -6.88 2.77 -6.55
N PHE A 105 -6.38 2.03 -5.57
CA PHE A 105 -5.35 2.47 -4.63
C PHE A 105 -4.07 1.66 -4.82
N TYR A 106 -2.93 2.33 -4.99
CA TYR A 106 -1.63 1.69 -5.22
C TYR A 106 -0.69 1.96 -4.04
N PHE A 107 -0.65 1.05 -3.07
CA PHE A 107 0.23 1.12 -1.92
C PHE A 107 1.65 0.73 -2.29
N ILE A 108 2.58 1.68 -2.20
CA ILE A 108 3.96 1.53 -2.70
C ILE A 108 5.00 2.14 -1.74
N GLY A 109 6.27 1.82 -1.95
CA GLY A 109 7.37 2.62 -1.40
C GLY A 109 7.68 3.84 -2.29
N LYS A 110 8.26 4.90 -1.71
CA LYS A 110 8.54 6.17 -2.41
C LYS A 110 9.32 6.05 -3.72
N ASP A 111 10.19 5.04 -3.85
CA ASP A 111 10.97 4.80 -5.07
C ASP A 111 10.09 4.45 -6.29
N ASN A 112 8.85 4.02 -6.05
CA ASN A 112 7.91 3.63 -7.10
C ASN A 112 6.96 4.76 -7.53
N ILE A 113 7.05 5.96 -6.92
CA ILE A 113 6.15 7.09 -7.22
C ILE A 113 6.15 7.40 -8.72
N PHE A 114 7.32 7.55 -9.34
CA PHE A 114 7.45 7.86 -10.78
C PHE A 114 6.68 6.86 -11.67
N PHE A 115 6.70 5.57 -11.32
CA PHE A 115 6.03 4.55 -12.11
C PHE A 115 4.52 4.62 -11.98
N HIS A 116 4.01 4.90 -10.78
CA HIS A 116 2.58 4.86 -10.48
C HIS A 116 1.86 6.20 -10.69
N THR A 117 2.61 7.31 -10.74
CA THR A 117 2.04 8.64 -10.98
C THR A 117 2.29 9.18 -12.38
N LEU A 118 3.22 8.59 -13.16
CA LEU A 118 3.55 9.07 -14.51
C LEU A 118 3.54 7.96 -15.57
N ILE A 119 4.36 6.91 -15.41
CA ILE A 119 4.46 5.85 -16.44
C ILE A 119 3.13 5.13 -16.59
N TRP A 120 2.60 4.60 -15.50
CA TRP A 120 1.37 3.81 -15.53
C TRP A 120 0.16 4.65 -15.98
N PRO A 121 -0.09 5.85 -15.44
CA PRO A 121 -1.14 6.72 -15.96
C PRO A 121 -0.98 7.09 -17.44
N ALA A 122 0.25 7.35 -17.94
CA ALA A 122 0.46 7.61 -19.36
C ALA A 122 0.08 6.40 -20.23
N MET A 123 0.44 5.20 -19.79
CA MET A 123 0.06 3.95 -20.48
C MET A 123 -1.46 3.77 -20.51
N LEU A 124 -2.13 4.00 -19.38
CA LEU A 124 -3.59 3.92 -19.28
C LEU A 124 -4.28 4.98 -20.14
N MET A 125 -3.81 6.24 -20.12
CA MET A 125 -4.30 7.31 -20.98
C MET A 125 -4.11 6.98 -22.46
N GLY A 126 -2.97 6.38 -22.82
CA GLY A 126 -2.70 5.92 -24.18
C GLY A 126 -3.61 4.76 -24.62
N TYR A 127 -4.02 3.90 -23.68
CA TYR A 127 -4.94 2.79 -23.94
C TYR A 127 -6.42 3.25 -23.99
N GLY A 128 -6.80 4.28 -23.23
CA GLY A 128 -8.02 5.07 -23.42
C GLY A 128 -9.35 4.48 -22.89
N SER A 129 -9.34 3.33 -22.22
CA SER A 129 -10.59 2.66 -21.76
C SER A 129 -10.57 2.14 -20.32
N LEU A 130 -9.58 2.54 -19.54
CA LEU A 130 -9.38 2.09 -18.16
C LEU A 130 -9.21 3.29 -17.23
N ASN A 131 -9.68 3.15 -16.00
CA ASN A 131 -9.58 4.17 -14.96
C ASN A 131 -8.11 4.45 -14.63
N LEU A 132 -7.81 5.72 -14.37
CA LEU A 132 -6.52 6.13 -13.82
C LEU A 132 -6.48 5.83 -12.30
N PRO A 133 -5.28 5.79 -11.70
CA PRO A 133 -5.15 5.64 -10.25
C PRO A 133 -5.98 6.68 -9.50
N TYR A 134 -6.79 6.23 -8.54
CA TYR A 134 -7.47 7.17 -7.65
C TYR A 134 -6.48 7.70 -6.60
N ASP A 135 -5.69 6.84 -5.99
CA ASP A 135 -4.65 7.24 -5.03
C ASP A 135 -3.41 6.35 -5.14
N VAL A 136 -2.25 6.90 -4.77
CA VAL A 136 -0.96 6.23 -4.77
C VAL A 136 -0.28 6.43 -3.41
N PRO A 137 -0.79 5.83 -2.31
CA PRO A 137 -0.16 5.98 -1.00
C PRO A 137 1.28 5.45 -1.02
N ALA A 138 2.24 6.35 -0.86
CA ALA A 138 3.65 6.02 -0.83
C ALA A 138 4.24 6.20 0.57
N ASN A 139 4.88 5.15 1.08
CA ASN A 139 5.62 5.19 2.34
C ASN A 139 7.11 5.51 2.13
N GLU A 140 7.68 6.18 3.12
CA GLU A 140 9.11 6.43 3.27
C GLU A 140 9.83 5.16 3.75
N PHE A 141 11.15 5.21 3.98
CA PHE A 141 11.89 4.00 4.32
C PHE A 141 11.74 3.59 5.78
N LEU A 142 11.73 2.28 6.02
CA LEU A 142 11.91 1.70 7.34
C LEU A 142 13.39 1.31 7.53
N THR A 143 13.99 1.79 8.61
CA THR A 143 15.32 1.39 9.07
C THR A 143 15.22 0.39 10.22
N ILE A 144 16.28 -0.38 10.46
CA ILE A 144 16.36 -1.34 11.58
C ILE A 144 17.58 -0.98 12.43
N GLU A 145 17.32 -0.66 13.70
CA GLU A 145 18.33 -0.23 14.69
C GLU A 145 19.24 0.88 14.14
N GLY A 146 18.63 1.87 13.51
CA GLY A 146 19.28 3.06 12.95
C GLY A 146 20.01 2.83 11.63
N ARG A 147 19.88 1.65 11.02
CA ARG A 147 20.59 1.29 9.78
C ARG A 147 19.62 0.90 8.68
N LYS A 148 19.98 1.21 7.43
CA LYS A 148 19.26 0.73 6.25
C LYS A 148 19.35 -0.80 6.17
N LEU A 149 18.26 -1.41 5.71
CA LEU A 149 18.19 -2.82 5.34
C LEU A 149 19.31 -3.17 4.35
N SER A 150 19.94 -4.32 4.54
CA SER A 150 21.03 -4.79 3.69
C SER A 150 21.04 -6.31 3.60
N THR A 151 20.44 -6.84 2.54
CA THR A 151 20.38 -8.28 2.27
C THR A 151 21.78 -8.89 2.13
N SER A 152 22.70 -8.22 1.44
CA SER A 152 24.09 -8.65 1.26
C SER A 152 24.89 -8.75 2.56
N ARG A 153 24.52 -8.00 3.60
CA ARG A 153 25.16 -8.02 4.93
C ARG A 153 24.34 -8.78 5.96
N GLY A 154 23.27 -9.47 5.54
CA GLY A 154 22.35 -10.17 6.44
C GLY A 154 21.64 -9.24 7.43
N TRP A 155 21.53 -7.94 7.13
CA TRP A 155 20.94 -6.94 8.01
C TRP A 155 19.48 -6.67 7.62
N ALA A 156 18.61 -7.59 8.01
CA ALA A 156 17.16 -7.49 7.84
C ALA A 156 16.44 -8.29 8.92
N ILE A 157 15.18 -7.96 9.15
CA ILE A 157 14.24 -8.84 9.85
C ILE A 157 13.42 -9.53 8.78
N TRP A 158 13.70 -10.82 8.56
CA TRP A 158 12.96 -11.63 7.61
C TRP A 158 11.66 -12.10 8.24
N LEU A 159 10.55 -11.98 7.50
CA LEU A 159 9.24 -12.29 8.03
C LEU A 159 9.11 -13.77 8.43
N HIS A 160 9.68 -14.70 7.65
CA HIS A 160 9.63 -16.12 7.98
C HIS A 160 10.40 -16.41 9.27
N ASP A 161 11.64 -15.93 9.41
CA ASP A 161 12.44 -16.08 10.63
C ASP A 161 11.75 -15.48 11.87
N TYR A 162 11.06 -14.34 11.68
CA TYR A 162 10.27 -13.73 12.75
C TYR A 162 9.12 -14.63 13.19
N LEU A 163 8.36 -15.17 12.23
CA LEU A 163 7.17 -15.98 12.48
C LEU A 163 7.48 -17.36 13.07
N GLU A 164 8.71 -17.84 12.97
CA GLU A 164 9.17 -19.03 13.71
C GLU A 164 9.20 -18.81 15.23
N ARG A 165 9.24 -17.55 15.69
CA ARG A 165 9.45 -17.21 17.11
C ARG A 165 8.33 -16.39 17.71
N TYR A 166 7.61 -15.61 16.91
CA TYR A 166 6.66 -14.61 17.39
C TYR A 166 5.37 -14.61 16.56
N ALA A 167 4.26 -14.29 17.22
CA ALA A 167 2.97 -14.13 16.58
C ALA A 167 2.93 -12.88 15.68
N PRO A 168 2.14 -12.90 14.59
CA PRO A 168 2.12 -11.81 13.61
C PRO A 168 1.58 -10.48 14.18
N ASP A 169 0.66 -10.51 15.14
CA ASP A 169 -0.07 -9.31 15.57
C ASP A 169 0.82 -8.28 16.26
N ALA A 170 1.81 -8.72 17.04
CA ALA A 170 2.78 -7.82 17.65
C ALA A 170 3.60 -7.06 16.59
N LEU A 171 3.97 -7.73 15.50
CA LEU A 171 4.66 -7.11 14.37
C LEU A 171 3.74 -6.16 13.62
N ARG A 172 2.52 -6.60 13.27
CA ARG A 172 1.52 -5.78 12.58
C ARG A 172 1.24 -4.50 13.35
N TYR A 173 1.00 -4.60 14.65
CA TYR A 173 0.78 -3.46 15.53
C TYR A 173 1.98 -2.51 15.54
N THR A 174 3.19 -3.04 15.74
CA THR A 174 4.41 -2.22 15.79
C THR A 174 4.66 -1.50 14.46
N LEU A 175 4.46 -2.17 13.31
CA LEU A 175 4.65 -1.56 12.00
C LEU A 175 3.57 -0.54 11.66
N ALA A 176 2.31 -0.77 12.05
CA ALA A 176 1.22 0.17 11.82
C ALA A 176 1.38 1.45 12.64
N VAL A 177 1.76 1.34 13.92
CA VAL A 177 1.98 2.50 14.79
C VAL A 177 3.24 3.28 14.40
N ASN A 178 4.24 2.61 13.83
CA ASN A 178 5.51 3.20 13.39
C ASN A 178 5.58 3.37 11.86
N MET A 179 4.43 3.50 11.20
CA MET A 179 4.35 3.51 9.75
C MET A 179 5.06 4.75 9.18
N PRO A 180 5.99 4.60 8.21
CA PRO A 180 6.75 5.72 7.67
C PRO A 180 5.90 6.53 6.68
N GLU A 181 4.96 7.32 7.20
CA GLU A 181 4.04 8.13 6.40
C GLU A 181 4.61 9.51 6.04
N ALA A 182 5.13 10.22 7.04
CA ALA A 182 5.64 11.59 6.88
C ALA A 182 7.17 11.67 6.73
N GLY A 183 7.87 10.59 7.06
CA GLY A 183 9.32 10.51 7.07
C GLY A 183 9.79 9.08 7.29
N ASP A 184 11.09 8.84 7.10
CA ASP A 184 11.69 7.54 7.40
C ASP A 184 11.44 7.18 8.88
N SER A 185 11.14 5.92 9.16
CA SER A 185 10.92 5.41 10.51
C SER A 185 11.97 4.36 10.88
N ASN A 186 12.10 4.06 12.17
CA ASN A 186 13.08 3.09 12.66
C ASN A 186 12.41 2.01 13.50
N PHE A 187 12.58 0.76 13.09
CA PHE A 187 12.29 -0.40 13.92
C PHE A 187 13.43 -0.60 14.93
N SER A 188 13.07 -0.80 16.21
CA SER A 188 14.01 -1.31 17.22
C SER A 188 13.33 -2.39 18.05
N TRP A 189 14.10 -3.40 18.45
CA TRP A 189 13.60 -4.49 19.28
C TRP A 189 13.15 -4.00 20.66
N ARG A 190 13.86 -3.00 21.21
CA ARG A 190 13.49 -2.37 22.47
C ARG A 190 12.08 -1.77 22.40
N GLU A 191 11.79 -1.04 21.32
CA GLU A 191 10.49 -0.40 21.14
C GLU A 191 9.40 -1.43 20.82
N PHE A 192 9.71 -2.44 20.00
CA PHE A 192 8.83 -3.58 19.74
C PHE A 192 8.39 -4.26 21.06
N LEU A 193 9.35 -4.61 21.93
CA LEU A 193 9.06 -5.23 23.23
C LEU A 193 8.27 -4.31 24.15
N ARG A 194 8.63 -3.02 24.21
CA ARG A 194 7.90 -2.03 25.02
C ARG A 194 6.44 -1.93 24.60
N ARG A 195 6.18 -1.80 23.29
CA ARG A 195 4.82 -1.69 22.74
C ARG A 195 4.01 -2.95 22.97
N ASN A 196 4.60 -4.11 22.68
CA ASN A 196 3.93 -5.38 22.95
C ASN A 196 3.54 -5.51 24.43
N ASN A 197 4.49 -5.31 25.34
CA ASN A 197 4.24 -5.58 26.75
C ASN A 197 3.32 -4.54 27.39
N ASN A 198 3.50 -3.26 27.04
CA ASN A 198 2.77 -2.19 27.72
C ASN A 198 1.44 -1.89 27.03
N GLU A 199 1.41 -1.82 25.70
CA GLU A 199 0.21 -1.41 24.95
C GLU A 199 -0.68 -2.63 24.66
N LEU A 200 -0.13 -3.71 24.13
CA LEU A 200 -0.92 -4.90 23.79
C LEU A 200 -1.24 -5.77 25.01
N VAL A 201 -0.26 -6.10 25.85
CA VAL A 201 -0.48 -7.00 26.99
C VAL A 201 -1.08 -6.25 28.19
N ALA A 202 -0.39 -5.23 28.71
CA ALA A 202 -0.77 -4.58 29.97
C ALA A 202 -1.98 -3.65 29.86
N THR A 203 -2.27 -3.09 28.68
CA THR A 203 -3.44 -2.24 28.44
C THR A 203 -4.57 -3.01 27.78
N TYR A 204 -4.44 -3.35 26.48
CA TYR A 204 -5.54 -3.95 25.72
C TYR A 204 -5.91 -5.36 26.21
N GLY A 205 -4.91 -6.24 26.32
CA GLY A 205 -5.08 -7.62 26.76
C GLY A 205 -5.58 -7.70 28.20
N ASN A 206 -5.08 -6.83 29.08
CA ASN A 206 -5.55 -6.73 30.47
C ASN A 206 -7.01 -6.30 30.56
N LEU A 207 -7.45 -5.32 29.75
CA LEU A 207 -8.85 -4.93 29.68
C LEU A 207 -9.73 -6.13 29.31
N ALA A 208 -9.42 -6.80 28.19
CA ALA A 208 -10.16 -7.97 27.73
C ALA A 208 -10.17 -9.08 28.79
N HIS A 209 -9.00 -9.42 29.35
CA HIS A 209 -8.86 -10.43 30.38
C HIS A 209 -9.72 -10.11 31.62
N ARG A 210 -9.70 -8.87 32.10
CA ARG A 210 -10.48 -8.46 33.29
C ARG A 210 -11.98 -8.48 33.02
N VAL A 211 -12.43 -7.93 31.90
CA VAL A 211 -13.86 -7.89 31.54
C VAL A 211 -14.41 -9.31 31.40
N LEU A 212 -13.71 -10.17 30.65
CA LEU A 212 -14.12 -11.57 30.47
C LEU A 212 -14.07 -12.33 31.79
N THR A 213 -13.02 -12.18 32.60
CA THR A 213 -12.94 -12.83 33.91
C THR A 213 -14.10 -12.42 34.81
N PHE A 214 -14.49 -11.14 34.79
CA PHE A 214 -15.62 -10.64 35.58
C PHE A 214 -16.95 -11.24 35.10
N ALA A 215 -17.16 -11.33 33.78
CA ALA A 215 -18.34 -11.96 33.19
C ALA A 215 -18.45 -13.45 33.55
N TYR A 216 -17.37 -14.22 33.39
CA TYR A 216 -17.37 -15.65 33.70
C TYR A 216 -17.52 -15.96 35.20
N ARG A 217 -16.95 -15.12 36.07
CA ARG A 217 -17.01 -15.36 37.51
C ARG A 217 -18.34 -14.97 38.15
N ASN A 218 -19.01 -13.94 37.61
CA ASN A 218 -20.14 -13.32 38.30
C ASN A 218 -21.45 -13.37 37.49
N PHE A 219 -21.42 -13.74 36.21
CA PHE A 219 -22.58 -13.65 35.30
C PHE A 219 -22.67 -14.85 34.34
N ASP A 220 -22.18 -16.03 34.73
CA ASP A 220 -22.22 -17.27 33.93
C ASP A 220 -21.66 -17.12 32.50
N GLY A 221 -20.69 -16.21 32.32
CA GLY A 221 -20.08 -15.92 31.01
C GLY A 221 -20.97 -15.07 30.08
N GLY A 222 -22.11 -14.60 30.56
CA GLY A 222 -23.04 -13.72 29.84
C GLY A 222 -22.77 -12.23 30.06
N VAL A 223 -23.35 -11.41 29.18
CA VAL A 223 -23.41 -9.95 29.37
C VAL A 223 -24.59 -9.65 30.30
N PRO A 224 -24.37 -9.02 31.48
CA PRO A 224 -25.47 -8.68 32.38
C PRO A 224 -26.38 -7.60 31.79
N ALA A 225 -27.65 -7.62 32.20
CA ALA A 225 -28.56 -6.52 31.90
C ALA A 225 -28.07 -5.24 32.61
N PRO A 226 -27.90 -4.11 31.91
CA PRO A 226 -27.48 -2.87 32.55
C PRO A 226 -28.59 -2.33 33.47
N GLY A 227 -28.18 -1.78 34.62
CA GLY A 227 -29.05 -0.97 35.47
C GLY A 227 -29.22 0.45 34.93
N GLU A 228 -29.68 1.37 35.79
CA GLU A 228 -29.68 2.79 35.44
C GLU A 228 -28.25 3.30 35.22
N LEU A 229 -28.01 3.95 34.09
CA LEU A 229 -26.70 4.49 33.73
C LEU A 229 -26.52 5.86 34.37
N ASP A 230 -25.59 5.96 35.32
CA ASP A 230 -25.18 7.23 35.90
C ASP A 230 -24.42 8.12 34.89
N GLU A 231 -24.19 9.38 35.25
CA GLU A 231 -23.51 10.34 34.39
C GLU A 231 -22.12 9.85 33.95
N ARG A 232 -21.40 9.13 34.83
CA ARG A 232 -20.09 8.57 34.52
C ARG A 232 -20.18 7.49 33.45
N SER A 233 -21.14 6.58 33.56
CA SER A 233 -21.35 5.50 32.59
C SER A 233 -21.78 6.04 31.23
N GLN A 234 -22.68 7.02 31.22
CA GLN A 234 -23.08 7.72 30.01
C GLN A 234 -21.89 8.44 29.36
N GLY A 235 -21.04 9.10 30.15
CA GLY A 235 -19.82 9.75 29.65
C GLY A 235 -18.85 8.77 28.98
N LEU A 236 -18.63 7.59 29.57
CA LEU A 236 -17.77 6.56 28.98
C LEU A 236 -18.32 6.00 27.67
N LEU A 237 -19.63 5.77 27.57
CA LEU A 237 -20.26 5.32 26.33
C LEU A 237 -20.13 6.38 25.24
N HIS A 238 -20.38 7.64 25.58
CA HIS A 238 -20.22 8.74 24.65
C HIS A 238 -18.77 8.88 24.16
N GLU A 239 -17.79 8.76 25.05
CA GLU A 239 -16.37 8.79 24.67
C GLU A 239 -16.01 7.64 23.73
N ALA A 240 -16.52 6.44 23.99
CA ALA A 240 -16.33 5.27 23.13
C ALA A 240 -16.94 5.49 21.74
N GLU A 241 -18.18 5.98 21.67
CA GLU A 241 -18.87 6.31 20.42
C GLU A 241 -18.11 7.37 19.63
N VAL A 242 -17.73 8.49 20.26
CA VAL A 242 -16.97 9.56 19.61
C VAL A 242 -15.62 9.06 19.09
N THR A 243 -14.94 8.20 19.86
CA THR A 243 -13.66 7.62 19.46
C THR A 243 -13.82 6.68 18.26
N LEU A 244 -14.81 5.79 18.30
CA LEU A 244 -15.08 4.84 17.21
C LEU A 244 -15.53 5.56 15.94
N ASP A 245 -16.39 6.56 16.05
CA ASP A 245 -16.82 7.40 14.92
C ASP A 245 -15.66 8.21 14.36
N GLY A 246 -14.78 8.72 15.23
CA GLY A 246 -13.57 9.42 14.85
C GLY A 246 -12.65 8.56 14.00
N VAL A 247 -12.39 7.32 14.43
CA VAL A 247 -11.58 6.36 13.68
C VAL A 247 -12.29 5.91 12.39
N GLY A 248 -13.61 5.68 12.45
CA GLY A 248 -14.41 5.26 11.30
C GLY A 248 -14.41 6.29 10.16
N LYS A 249 -14.35 7.59 10.47
CA LYS A 249 -14.24 8.65 9.46
C LYS A 249 -12.88 8.73 8.77
N LEU A 250 -11.86 8.08 9.32
CA LEU A 250 -10.51 8.01 8.74
C LEU A 250 -10.33 6.81 7.79
N LEU A 251 -11.28 5.88 7.76
CA LEU A 251 -11.31 4.68 6.92
C LEU A 251 -12.22 4.88 5.69
#